data_AF-A0A7Y5IRV6-F1
#
_entry.id   AF-A0A7Y5IRV6-F1
#
_cell.length_a   1.000
_cell.length_b   1.000
_cell.length_c   1.000
_cell.angle_alpha   90.00
_cell.angle_beta   90.00
_cell.angle_gamma   90.00
#
_symmetry.space_group_name_H-M   'P 1'
#
loop_
_entity.id
_entity.type
_entity.pdbx_description
1 polymer ?
#
loop_
_entity_poly.entity_id
_entity_poly.type
_entity_poly.pdbx_seq_one_letter_code
_entity_poly.pdbx_strand_id
1 'polypeptide(L)'
;MESKVPVRFTLVGKPKMAPQPPAPILGLSTERFVFQDLQPIAISAFAPLIQAYRAGLQKFIADVGRPPTEEEGLAALRTAPAGVDTWKGPYLSADIPETDPWNRPLRYSVIQTANSRLFNLYSVGENGIDEQGLGDDLR
;
A
#
# COMPACT_ATOMS: atom_id res chain seq x y z
N MET A 1 -3.07 -57.35 3.89
CA MET A 1 -1.94 -56.74 3.16
C MET A 1 -2.27 -55.26 3.01
N GLU A 2 -2.05 -54.47 4.07
CA GLU A 2 -2.39 -53.05 4.08
C GLU A 2 -1.15 -52.22 3.78
N SER A 3 -1.21 -51.49 2.67
CA SER A 3 -0.13 -50.64 2.17
C SER A 3 -0.12 -49.33 2.92
N LYS A 4 0.95 -49.09 3.69
CA LYS A 4 1.20 -47.86 4.43
C LYS A 4 1.86 -46.85 3.49
N VAL A 5 1.08 -45.91 2.94
CA VAL A 5 1.59 -44.79 2.15
C VAL A 5 2.06 -43.68 3.11
N PRO A 6 3.33 -43.25 3.09
CA PRO A 6 3.76 -42.12 3.90
C PRO A 6 3.40 -40.80 3.21
N VAL A 7 2.56 -40.00 3.87
CA VAL A 7 2.24 -38.61 3.48
C VAL A 7 3.46 -37.74 3.76
N ARG A 8 4.02 -37.15 2.69
CA ARG A 8 5.08 -36.14 2.77
C ARG A 8 4.47 -34.82 3.26
N PHE A 9 4.87 -34.37 4.44
CA PHE A 9 4.57 -33.02 4.93
C PHE A 9 5.50 -32.01 4.27
N THR A 10 4.93 -31.14 3.43
CA THR A 10 5.63 -30.02 2.81
C THR A 10 5.95 -28.96 3.87
N LEU A 11 7.19 -28.49 3.84
CA LEU A 11 7.80 -27.50 4.73
C LEU A 11 7.08 -26.14 4.60
N VAL A 12 6.34 -25.74 5.64
CA VAL A 12 5.86 -24.36 5.80
C VAL A 12 7.06 -23.45 6.00
N GLY A 13 7.21 -22.47 5.11
CA GLY A 13 8.25 -21.45 5.18
C GLY A 13 8.23 -20.74 6.53
N LYS A 14 9.41 -20.66 7.17
CA LYS A 14 9.59 -19.89 8.40
C LYS A 14 9.38 -18.39 8.10
N PRO A 15 8.70 -17.62 8.96
CA PRO A 15 8.63 -16.17 8.80
C PRO A 15 10.05 -15.57 8.91
N LYS A 16 10.41 -14.71 7.95
CA LYS A 16 11.66 -13.95 7.95
C LYS A 16 11.61 -12.94 9.09
N MET A 17 12.20 -13.32 10.22
CA MET A 17 12.32 -12.50 11.43
C MET A 17 13.07 -11.20 11.08
N ALA A 18 12.41 -10.06 11.28
CA ALA A 18 13.01 -8.74 11.16
C ALA A 18 14.26 -8.64 12.06
N PRO A 19 15.26 -7.81 11.73
CA PRO A 19 16.40 -7.58 12.61
C PRO A 19 15.90 -7.00 13.94
N GLN A 20 15.90 -7.82 14.99
CA GLN A 20 15.62 -7.39 16.36
C GLN A 20 16.77 -6.46 16.81
N PRO A 21 16.47 -5.28 17.38
CA PRO A 21 17.51 -4.45 17.97
C PRO A 21 18.21 -5.21 19.10
N PRO A 22 19.53 -5.02 19.31
CA PRO A 22 20.26 -5.70 20.38
C PRO A 22 19.64 -5.33 21.73
N ALA A 23 19.35 -6.34 22.54
CA ALA A 23 18.86 -6.14 23.91
C ALA A 23 19.92 -5.36 24.72
N PRO A 24 19.54 -4.33 25.49
CA PRO A 24 20.50 -3.60 26.31
C PRO A 24 20.99 -4.50 27.45
N ILE A 25 22.30 -4.76 27.49
CA ILE A 25 22.95 -5.45 28.60
C ILE A 25 23.07 -4.47 29.75
N LEU A 26 22.48 -4.81 30.90
CA LEU A 26 22.43 -3.99 32.10
C LEU A 26 23.85 -3.69 32.62
N GLY A 27 24.35 -2.50 32.32
CA GLY A 27 25.64 -2.01 32.77
C GLY A 27 25.61 -0.48 32.89
N LEU A 28 25.93 0.02 34.08
CA LEU A 28 25.99 1.44 34.44
C LEU A 28 26.90 2.24 33.49
N SER A 29 26.34 3.18 32.71
CA SER A 29 26.93 4.50 32.45
C SER A 29 26.12 5.31 31.45
N THR A 30 26.06 6.61 31.77
CA THR A 30 25.70 7.77 30.95
C THR A 30 25.44 7.51 29.47
N GLU A 31 24.19 7.71 29.05
CA GLU A 31 23.82 8.50 27.88
C GLU A 31 22.30 8.60 27.89
N ARG A 32 21.76 9.82 28.00
CA ARG A 32 20.35 10.05 27.67
C ARG A 32 20.22 9.73 26.18
N PHE A 33 19.84 8.50 25.87
CA PHE A 33 19.30 8.15 24.57
C PHE A 33 18.01 8.95 24.41
N VAL A 34 18.15 10.15 23.86
CA VAL A 34 17.05 10.83 23.20
C VAL A 34 16.78 9.97 21.98
N PHE A 35 15.83 9.04 22.11
CA PHE A 35 15.13 8.44 20.98
C PHE A 35 14.34 9.57 20.32
N GLN A 36 15.05 10.43 19.59
CA GLN A 36 14.47 11.37 18.66
C GLN A 36 13.87 10.50 17.56
N ASP A 37 12.57 10.22 17.66
CA ASP A 37 11.69 9.66 16.65
C ASP A 37 12.40 9.06 15.43
N LEU A 38 12.67 7.75 15.45
CA LEU A 38 12.98 7.00 14.22
C LEU A 38 11.71 6.59 13.48
N GLN A 39 10.63 7.36 13.59
CA GLN A 39 9.40 7.21 12.81
C GLN A 39 9.31 8.05 11.49
N PRO A 40 10.22 8.96 11.08
CA PRO A 40 9.89 9.90 9.99
C PRO A 40 10.18 9.42 8.56
N ILE A 41 10.89 8.30 8.32
CA ILE A 41 11.34 8.01 6.94
C ILE A 41 10.20 7.47 6.07
N ALA A 42 9.33 6.61 6.62
CA ALA A 42 8.30 5.94 5.83
C ALA A 42 7.02 6.79 5.65
N ILE A 43 6.57 7.52 6.69
CA ILE A 43 5.44 8.46 6.57
C ILE A 43 5.76 9.58 5.57
N SER A 44 7.02 10.07 5.56
CA SER A 44 7.42 11.17 4.69
C SER A 44 7.40 10.81 3.20
N ALA A 45 7.65 9.56 2.83
CA ALA A 45 7.63 9.14 1.42
C ALA A 45 6.24 8.72 0.93
N PHE A 46 5.35 8.29 1.83
CA PHE A 46 3.98 7.91 1.47
C PHE A 46 3.05 9.12 1.22
N ALA A 47 3.21 10.20 1.98
CA ALA A 47 2.39 11.42 1.82
C ALA A 47 2.44 12.03 0.39
N PRO A 48 3.61 12.25 -0.25
CA PRO A 48 3.66 12.75 -1.62
C PRO A 48 3.14 11.73 -2.63
N LEU A 49 3.33 10.43 -2.36
CA LEU A 49 2.84 9.34 -3.18
C LEU A 49 1.30 9.35 -3.27
N ILE A 50 0.63 9.29 -2.12
CA ILE A 50 -0.83 9.29 -2.07
C ILE A 50 -1.42 10.58 -2.66
N GLN A 51 -0.75 11.72 -2.45
CA GLN A 51 -1.17 12.99 -3.02
C GLN A 51 -1.11 12.99 -4.56
N ALA A 52 -0.04 12.44 -5.14
CA ALA A 52 0.09 12.31 -6.59
C ALA A 52 -1.01 11.43 -7.18
N TYR A 53 -1.30 10.29 -6.55
CA TYR A 53 -2.41 9.41 -6.97
C TYR A 53 -3.78 10.08 -6.84
N ARG A 54 -4.05 10.75 -5.72
CA ARG A 54 -5.30 11.50 -5.50
C ARG A 54 -5.50 12.58 -6.55
N ALA A 55 -4.45 13.35 -6.86
CA ALA A 55 -4.49 14.36 -7.92
C ALA A 55 -4.74 13.73 -9.30
N GLY A 56 -4.12 12.59 -9.59
CA GLY A 56 -4.35 11.83 -10.82
C GLY A 56 -5.79 11.35 -10.95
N LEU A 57 -6.35 10.78 -9.88
CA LEU A 57 -7.75 10.33 -9.82
C LEU A 57 -8.73 11.48 -10.02
N GLN A 58 -8.47 12.65 -9.42
CA GLN A 58 -9.32 13.83 -9.63
C GLN A 58 -9.33 14.28 -11.09
N LYS A 59 -8.18 14.28 -11.77
CA LYS A 59 -8.10 14.61 -13.20
C LYS A 59 -8.85 13.58 -14.05
N PHE A 60 -8.66 12.29 -13.76
CA PHE A 60 -9.41 11.22 -14.43
C PHE A 60 -10.92 11.43 -14.28
N ILE A 61 -11.41 11.74 -13.06
CA ILE A 61 -12.82 12.02 -12.82
C ILE A 61 -13.29 13.27 -13.57
N ALA A 62 -12.47 14.31 -13.65
CA ALA A 62 -12.81 15.53 -14.39
C ALA A 62 -12.97 15.29 -15.89
N ASP A 63 -12.14 14.43 -16.48
CA ASP A 63 -12.16 14.13 -17.91
C ASP A 63 -13.18 13.03 -18.27
N VAL A 64 -13.24 11.95 -17.49
CA VAL A 64 -14.06 10.77 -17.76
C VAL A 64 -15.45 10.84 -17.10
N GLY A 65 -15.61 11.67 -16.06
CA GLY A 65 -16.86 11.82 -15.31
C GLY A 65 -17.11 10.73 -14.26
N ARG A 66 -16.18 9.78 -14.09
CA ARG A 66 -16.23 8.73 -13.07
C ARG A 66 -14.82 8.39 -12.60
N PRO A 67 -14.65 7.86 -11.38
CA PRO A 67 -13.39 7.21 -11.02
C PRO A 67 -13.18 5.92 -11.83
N PRO A 68 -11.93 5.44 -11.94
CA PRO A 68 -11.63 4.12 -12.49
C PRO A 68 -12.42 3.02 -11.79
N THR A 69 -12.75 1.93 -12.48
CA THR A 69 -13.35 0.75 -11.86
C THR A 69 -12.31 -0.05 -11.08
N GLU A 70 -12.73 -1.05 -10.31
CA GLU A 70 -11.79 -1.95 -9.63
C GLU A 70 -10.98 -2.80 -10.61
N GLU A 71 -11.53 -3.11 -11.79
CA GLU A 71 -10.81 -3.83 -12.87
C GLU A 71 -9.78 -2.96 -13.58
N GLU A 72 -10.11 -1.68 -13.79
CA GLU A 72 -9.19 -0.69 -14.36
C GLU A 72 -8.09 -0.28 -13.36
N GLY A 73 -8.48 -0.16 -12.09
CA GLY A 73 -7.62 0.18 -10.96
C GLY A 73 -6.81 1.46 -11.15
N LEU A 74 -5.65 1.48 -10.51
CA LEU A 74 -4.71 2.60 -10.60
C LEU A 74 -3.98 2.69 -11.95
N ALA A 75 -3.99 1.60 -12.74
CA ALA A 75 -3.37 1.56 -14.06
C ALA A 75 -4.03 2.54 -15.04
N ALA A 76 -5.34 2.82 -14.87
CA ALA A 76 -6.08 3.80 -15.66
C ALA A 76 -5.56 5.25 -15.56
N LEU A 77 -4.72 5.54 -14.55
CA LEU A 77 -4.07 6.84 -14.42
C LEU A 77 -2.84 6.99 -15.32
N ARG A 78 -2.27 5.89 -15.80
CA ARG A 78 -1.09 5.89 -16.69
C ARG A 78 -1.43 5.48 -18.11
N THR A 79 -2.37 4.54 -18.24
CA THR A 79 -2.77 3.97 -19.53
C THR A 79 -4.26 4.21 -19.74
N ALA A 80 -4.64 4.59 -20.97
CA ALA A 80 -6.04 4.75 -21.32
C ALA A 80 -6.79 3.42 -21.11
N PRO A 81 -7.89 3.41 -20.34
CA PRO A 81 -8.73 2.23 -20.21
C PRO A 81 -9.52 1.97 -21.51
N ALA A 82 -9.84 0.70 -21.75
CA ALA A 82 -10.56 0.29 -22.96
C ALA A 82 -11.97 0.90 -22.98
N GLY A 83 -12.35 1.51 -24.11
CA GLY A 83 -13.68 2.10 -24.30
C GLY A 83 -13.89 3.46 -23.61
N VAL A 84 -12.81 4.17 -23.27
CA VAL A 84 -12.88 5.53 -22.70
C VAL A 84 -12.21 6.52 -23.63
N ASP A 85 -12.98 7.07 -24.57
CA ASP A 85 -12.51 8.08 -25.53
C ASP A 85 -12.29 9.47 -24.91
N THR A 86 -12.87 9.74 -23.74
CA THR A 86 -12.74 11.01 -23.03
C THR A 86 -11.45 11.14 -22.23
N TRP A 87 -10.61 10.09 -22.19
CA TRP A 87 -9.34 10.09 -21.49
C TRP A 87 -8.32 10.99 -22.21
N LYS A 88 -7.68 11.93 -21.49
CA LYS A 88 -6.81 12.95 -22.09
C LYS A 88 -5.33 12.81 -21.76
N GLY A 89 -4.93 11.74 -21.09
CA GLY A 89 -3.51 11.46 -20.92
C GLY A 89 -3.18 10.83 -19.58
N PRO A 90 -1.92 10.38 -19.44
CA PRO A 90 -1.44 9.90 -18.17
C PRO A 90 -1.55 11.02 -17.14
N TYR A 91 -2.40 10.81 -16.14
CA TYR A 91 -2.59 11.73 -15.02
C TYR A 91 -1.54 11.53 -13.93
N LEU A 92 -0.76 10.45 -14.03
CA LEU A 92 0.31 10.08 -13.12
C LEU A 92 1.63 9.88 -13.87
N SER A 93 2.70 10.45 -13.35
CA SER A 93 4.06 10.24 -13.88
C SER A 93 4.52 8.80 -13.67
N ALA A 94 5.33 8.28 -14.59
CA ALA A 94 5.92 6.94 -14.49
C ALA A 94 6.94 6.80 -13.34
N ASP A 95 7.47 7.92 -12.85
CA ASP A 95 8.40 7.98 -11.71
C ASP A 95 7.71 7.69 -10.35
N ILE A 96 6.40 7.89 -10.28
CA ILE A 96 5.65 7.63 -9.05
C ILE A 96 5.51 6.11 -8.90
N PRO A 97 5.97 5.46 -7.82
CA PRO A 97 5.84 4.02 -7.64
C PRO A 97 4.38 3.58 -7.40
N GLU A 98 4.02 2.34 -7.74
CA GLU A 98 2.71 1.74 -7.35
C GLU A 98 2.73 1.08 -5.97
N THR A 99 3.91 1.07 -5.38
CA THR A 99 4.16 0.49 -4.06
C THR A 99 4.54 1.59 -3.09
N ASP A 100 4.15 1.38 -1.84
CA ASP A 100 4.58 2.20 -0.72
C ASP A 100 6.06 1.96 -0.37
N PRO A 101 6.63 2.73 0.59
CA PRO A 101 8.01 2.56 1.04
C PRO A 101 8.35 1.18 1.63
N TRP A 102 7.35 0.42 2.08
CA TRP A 102 7.50 -0.95 2.56
C TRP A 102 7.37 -1.99 1.44
N ASN A 103 7.37 -1.54 0.18
CA ASN A 103 7.27 -2.35 -1.02
C ASN A 103 5.94 -3.13 -1.12
N ARG A 104 4.84 -2.48 -0.74
CA ARG A 104 3.50 -3.04 -0.72
C ARG A 104 2.59 -2.32 -1.70
N PRO A 105 1.70 -3.05 -2.39
CA PRO A 105 0.84 -2.44 -3.38
C PRO A 105 -0.15 -1.48 -2.72
N LEU A 106 -0.33 -0.30 -3.32
CA LEU A 106 -1.42 0.58 -2.93
C LEU A 106 -2.76 -0.12 -3.19
N ARG A 107 -3.65 -0.05 -2.21
CA ARG A 107 -5.01 -0.59 -2.29
C ARG A 107 -5.94 0.51 -2.77
N TYR A 108 -6.64 0.21 -3.86
CA TYR A 108 -7.67 1.05 -4.42
C TYR A 108 -9.00 0.30 -4.39
N SER A 109 -10.05 0.95 -3.90
CA SER A 109 -11.41 0.41 -3.94
C SER A 109 -12.42 1.49 -4.24
N VAL A 110 -13.51 1.11 -4.91
CA VAL A 110 -14.57 2.03 -5.31
C VAL A 110 -15.81 1.76 -4.47
N ILE A 111 -16.28 2.78 -3.76
CA ILE A 111 -17.51 2.70 -2.97
C ILE A 111 -18.62 3.35 -3.78
N GLN A 112 -19.52 2.53 -4.32
CA GLN A 112 -20.72 2.99 -4.99
C GLN A 112 -21.85 3.18 -3.97
N THR A 113 -22.33 4.41 -3.81
CA THR A 113 -23.49 4.76 -2.99
C THR A 113 -24.61 5.27 -3.90
N ALA A 114 -25.86 5.25 -3.42
CA ALA A 114 -27.04 5.65 -4.19
C ALA A 114 -26.92 7.02 -4.90
N ASN A 115 -26.16 7.96 -4.33
CA ASN A 115 -26.05 9.33 -4.84
C ASN A 115 -24.60 9.73 -5.22
N SER A 116 -23.60 8.86 -5.05
CA SER A 116 -22.19 9.23 -5.24
C SER A 116 -21.31 8.02 -5.45
N ARG A 117 -20.26 8.19 -6.26
CA ARG A 117 -19.19 7.20 -6.42
C ARG A 117 -17.94 7.74 -5.72
N LEU A 118 -17.63 7.18 -4.56
CA LEU A 118 -16.45 7.50 -3.78
C LEU A 118 -15.35 6.49 -4.11
N PHE A 119 -14.11 6.85 -3.81
CA PHE A 119 -12.98 5.93 -3.89
C PHE A 119 -12.22 5.96 -2.57
N ASN A 120 -11.63 4.83 -2.23
CA ASN A 120 -10.68 4.70 -1.15
C ASN A 120 -9.31 4.35 -1.74
N LEU A 121 -8.26 4.99 -1.23
CA LEU A 121 -6.89 4.75 -1.61
C LEU A 121 -6.06 4.72 -0.33
N TYR A 122 -5.40 3.60 -0.07
CA TYR A 122 -4.67 3.39 1.17
C TYR A 122 -3.55 2.36 1.00
N SER A 123 -2.63 2.30 1.97
CA SER A 123 -1.67 1.19 2.11
C SER A 123 -1.86 0.53 3.47
N VAL A 124 -1.56 -0.77 3.54
CA VAL A 124 -1.59 -1.62 4.74
C VAL A 124 -0.36 -1.43 5.65
N GLY A 125 0.30 -0.27 5.55
CA GLY A 125 1.40 0.15 6.41
C GLY A 125 2.65 -0.74 6.34
N GLU A 126 3.32 -0.89 7.48
CA GLU A 126 4.51 -1.71 7.71
C GLU A 126 4.17 -3.17 8.09
N ASN A 127 3.01 -3.42 8.69
CA ASN A 127 2.68 -4.72 9.33
C ASN A 127 2.09 -5.75 8.35
N GLY A 128 1.29 -5.33 7.37
CA GLY A 128 0.80 -6.11 6.22
C GLY A 128 -0.64 -6.47 6.36
N ILE A 129 -1.27 -5.91 7.39
CA ILE A 129 -2.54 -6.28 7.93
C ILE A 129 -3.43 -5.08 7.65
N ASP A 130 -4.45 -5.29 6.82
CA ASP A 130 -5.48 -4.28 6.62
C ASP A 130 -6.30 -4.21 7.91
N GLU A 131 -6.08 -3.17 8.69
CA GLU A 131 -6.82 -2.88 9.92
C GLU A 131 -8.01 -1.95 9.64
N GLN A 132 -8.50 -1.93 8.39
CA GLN A 132 -9.59 -1.10 7.91
C GLN A 132 -9.29 0.40 8.09
N GLY A 133 -8.00 0.71 7.95
CA GLY A 133 -7.42 2.02 8.09
C GLY A 133 -7.15 2.45 9.55
N LEU A 134 -7.06 1.50 10.47
CA LEU A 134 -6.57 1.70 11.83
C LEU A 134 -5.08 1.30 11.89
N GLY A 135 -4.44 1.43 13.05
CA GLY A 135 -3.04 1.01 13.22
C GLY A 135 -2.07 1.82 12.35
N ASP A 136 -1.24 1.12 11.57
CA ASP A 136 -0.24 1.69 10.66
C ASP A 136 -0.73 1.87 9.21
N ASP A 137 -2.02 1.63 8.94
CA ASP A 137 -2.60 1.89 7.64
C ASP A 137 -2.53 3.38 7.27
N LEU A 138 -2.04 3.67 6.06
CA LEU A 138 -1.86 5.04 5.58
C LEU A 138 -2.89 5.37 4.50
N ARG A 139 -3.62 6.48 4.67
CA ARG A 139 -4.71 6.93 3.79
C ARG A 139 -4.44 8.32 3.21
#